data_AF-A0A1I4IXQ4-F1
#
_entry.id   AF-A0A1I4IXQ4-F1
#
_cell.length_a   1.000
_cell.length_b   1.000
_cell.length_c   1.000
_cell.angle_alpha   90.00
_cell.angle_beta   90.00
_cell.angle_gamma   90.00
#
_symmetry.space_group_name_H-M   'P 1'
#
loop_
_entity.id
_entity.type
_entity.pdbx_description
1 polymer ?
#
loop_
_entity_poly.entity_id
_entity_poly.type
_entity_poly.pdbx_seq_one_letter_code
_entity_poly.pdbx_strand_id
1 'polypeptide(L)'
;MKIVGEIQRKYRERNKLFLALDIFLSILMIYFAVRVLFISISGLVSSNPSTDSPTLLIFAMLFTLGLSSAVRVVEMLVIGKKEYLMLLLFSTIFVLSVSVYILLLDYF
;
A
#
# COMPACT_ATOMS: atom_id res chain seq x y z
N MET A 1 18.85 -7.63 18.32
CA MET A 1 17.92 -6.62 18.85
C MET A 1 17.94 -5.25 18.13
N LYS A 2 18.57 -5.10 16.95
CA LYS A 2 18.57 -3.80 16.23
C LYS A 2 17.19 -3.39 15.70
N ILE A 3 16.44 -4.36 15.19
CA ILE A 3 15.11 -4.15 14.57
C ILE A 3 14.11 -3.58 15.60
N VAL A 4 14.12 -4.11 16.83
CA VAL A 4 13.23 -3.66 17.91
C VAL A 4 13.53 -2.22 18.32
N GLY A 5 14.82 -1.84 18.37
CA GLY A 5 15.23 -0.46 18.70
C GLY A 5 14.86 0.54 17.61
N GLU A 6 14.91 0.14 16.34
CA GLU A 6 14.52 0.98 15.20
C GLU A 6 13.01 1.19 15.13
N ILE A 7 12.24 0.15 15.47
CA ILE A 7 10.78 0.22 15.64
C ILE A 7 10.44 1.15 16.81
N GLN A 8 11.10 1.03 17.97
CA GLN A 8 10.88 1.92 19.11
C GLN A 8 11.23 3.38 18.80
N ARG A 9 12.30 3.63 18.04
CA ARG A 9 12.68 4.99 17.64
C ARG A 9 11.64 5.62 16.71
N LYS A 10 11.16 4.86 15.71
CA LYS A 10 10.02 5.27 14.87
C LYS A 10 8.76 5.50 15.71
N TYR A 11 8.52 4.69 16.73
CA TYR A 11 7.35 4.84 17.62
C TYR A 11 7.40 6.10 18.49
N ARG A 12 8.60 6.55 18.85
CA ARG A 12 8.82 7.73 19.70
C ARG A 12 8.80 9.05 18.91
N GLU A 13 9.22 9.02 17.64
CA GLU A 13 9.25 10.21 16.76
C GLU A 13 7.94 10.43 15.99
N ARG A 14 7.15 9.38 15.74
CA ARG A 14 5.91 9.48 14.94
C ARG A 14 4.69 9.73 15.80
N ASN A 15 3.70 10.41 15.23
CA ASN A 15 2.42 10.57 15.91
C ASN A 15 1.70 9.21 15.99
N LYS A 16 1.16 8.86 17.15
CA LYS A 16 0.55 7.54 17.39
C LYS A 16 -0.56 7.19 16.39
N LEU A 17 -1.31 8.19 15.94
CA LEU A 17 -2.38 8.04 14.94
C LEU A 17 -1.84 7.67 13.55
N PHE A 18 -0.80 8.38 13.07
CA PHE A 18 -0.19 8.07 11.77
C PHE A 18 0.46 6.69 11.77
N LEU A 19 1.07 6.31 12.90
CA LEU A 19 1.68 5.00 13.05
C LEU A 19 0.64 3.87 13.07
N ALA A 20 -0.49 4.06 13.77
CA ALA A 20 -1.58 3.09 13.76
C ALA A 20 -2.18 2.93 12.34
N LEU A 21 -2.36 4.03 11.61
CA LEU A 21 -2.89 4.01 10.26
C LEU A 21 -1.92 3.33 9.27
N ASP A 22 -0.61 3.60 9.38
CA ASP A 22 0.42 2.94 8.56
C ASP A 22 0.47 1.43 8.82
N ILE A 23 0.33 0.99 10.09
CA ILE A 23 0.24 -0.43 10.43
C ILE A 23 -1.02 -1.06 9.82
N PHE A 24 -2.18 -0.42 9.99
CA PHE A 24 -3.45 -0.92 9.45
C PHE A 24 -3.40 -1.08 7.92
N LEU A 25 -2.88 -0.08 7.21
CA LEU A 25 -2.72 -0.12 5.76
C LEU A 25 -1.70 -1.17 5.33
N SER A 26 -0.62 -1.36 6.10
CA SER A 26 0.37 -2.40 5.82
C SER A 26 -0.23 -3.82 5.95
N ILE A 27 -1.07 -4.05 6.97
CA ILE A 27 -1.77 -5.33 7.13
C ILE A 27 -2.73 -5.58 5.95
N LEU A 28 -3.50 -4.58 5.54
CA LEU A 28 -4.36 -4.66 4.36
C LEU A 28 -3.58 -4.97 3.09
N MET A 29 -2.44 -4.32 2.89
CA MET A 29 -1.57 -4.55 1.73
C MET A 29 -1.07 -5.99 1.70
N ILE A 30 -0.61 -6.53 2.83
CA ILE A 30 -0.16 -7.92 2.94
C ILE A 30 -1.32 -8.88 2.62
N TYR A 31 -2.51 -8.60 3.15
CA TYR A 31 -3.70 -9.40 2.85
C TYR A 31 -3.99 -9.44 1.35
N PHE A 32 -4.02 -8.29 0.68
CA PHE A 32 -4.25 -8.24 -0.78
C PHE A 32 -3.13 -8.93 -1.56
N ALA A 33 -1.86 -8.72 -1.18
CA ALA A 33 -0.72 -9.35 -1.84
C ALA A 33 -0.78 -10.89 -1.75
N VAL A 34 -1.08 -11.44 -0.58
CA VAL A 34 -1.27 -12.89 -0.39
C VAL A 34 -2.42 -13.38 -1.26
N ARG A 35 -3.55 -12.67 -1.30
CA ARG A 35 -4.72 -13.06 -2.07
C ARG A 35 -4.46 -13.03 -3.58
N VAL A 36 -3.69 -12.05 -4.08
CA VAL A 36 -3.21 -11.98 -5.47
C VAL A 36 -2.32 -13.19 -5.82
N LEU A 37 -1.41 -13.57 -4.92
CA LEU A 37 -0.56 -14.76 -5.13
C LEU A 37 -1.40 -16.03 -5.20
N PHE A 38 -2.39 -16.19 -4.32
CA PHE A 38 -3.30 -17.35 -4.35
C PHE A 38 -4.06 -17.45 -5.67
N ILE A 39 -4.66 -16.36 -6.15
CA ILE A 39 -5.37 -16.34 -7.44
C ILE A 39 -4.42 -16.65 -8.60
N SER A 40 -3.21 -16.09 -8.59
CA SER A 40 -2.22 -16.33 -9.63
C SER A 40 -1.78 -17.80 -9.69
N ILE A 41 -1.55 -18.42 -8.53
CA ILE A 41 -1.19 -19.85 -8.43
C ILE A 41 -2.38 -20.72 -8.85
N SER A 42 -3.59 -20.40 -8.42
CA SER A 42 -4.81 -21.12 -8.81
C SER A 42 -5.05 -21.02 -10.32
N GLY A 43 -4.86 -19.87 -10.94
CA GLY A 43 -4.98 -19.70 -12.40
C GLY A 43 -3.90 -20.45 -13.19
N LEU A 44 -2.74 -20.72 -12.58
CA LEU A 44 -1.64 -21.44 -13.22
C LEU A 44 -1.76 -22.98 -13.07
N VAL A 45 -2.41 -23.45 -12.00
CA VAL A 45 -2.45 -24.88 -11.63
C VAL A 45 -3.83 -25.52 -11.85
N SER A 46 -4.93 -24.76 -11.81
CA SER A 46 -6.31 -25.26 -11.86
C SER A 46 -6.99 -24.96 -13.19
N SER A 47 -7.78 -25.91 -13.70
CA SER A 47 -8.69 -25.71 -14.84
C SER A 47 -9.95 -24.90 -14.49
N ASN A 48 -10.23 -24.73 -13.19
CA ASN A 48 -11.29 -23.86 -12.68
C ASN A 48 -10.64 -22.68 -11.91
N PRO A 49 -10.39 -21.54 -12.57
CA PRO A 49 -9.87 -20.36 -11.89
C PRO A 49 -10.89 -19.79 -10.90
N SER A 50 -10.42 -19.24 -9.79
CA SER A 50 -11.23 -18.58 -8.77
C SER A 50 -12.02 -17.41 -9.38
N THR A 51 -13.28 -17.24 -8.97
CA THR A 51 -14.18 -16.15 -9.42
C THR A 51 -13.82 -14.75 -8.91
N ASP A 52 -12.77 -14.61 -8.11
CA ASP A 52 -12.29 -13.30 -7.66
C ASP A 52 -11.69 -12.53 -8.84
N SER A 53 -12.10 -11.27 -9.06
CA SER A 53 -11.53 -10.41 -10.11
C SER A 53 -10.07 -10.05 -9.77
N PRO A 54 -9.07 -10.55 -10.50
CA PRO A 54 -7.66 -10.25 -10.23
C PRO A 54 -7.39 -8.76 -10.37
N THR A 55 -8.08 -8.07 -11.28
CA THR A 55 -7.96 -6.63 -11.51
C THR A 55 -8.39 -5.82 -10.30
N LEU A 56 -9.50 -6.21 -9.65
CA LEU A 56 -10.01 -5.54 -8.44
C LEU A 56 -9.06 -5.74 -7.24
N LEU A 57 -8.44 -6.91 -7.12
CA LEU A 57 -7.43 -7.16 -6.09
C LEU A 57 -6.15 -6.34 -6.30
N ILE A 58 -5.65 -6.29 -7.53
CA ILE A 58 -4.46 -5.48 -7.88
C ILE A 58 -4.74 -4.00 -7.65
N PHE A 59 -5.94 -3.53 -8.04
CA PHE A 59 -6.41 -2.18 -7.74
C PHE A 59 -6.35 -1.90 -6.23
N ALA A 60 -6.99 -2.75 -5.41
CA ALA A 60 -7.06 -2.57 -3.97
C ALA A 60 -5.67 -2.58 -3.31
N MET A 61 -4.76 -3.44 -3.78
CA MET A 61 -3.37 -3.48 -3.32
C MET A 61 -2.64 -2.17 -3.62
N LEU A 62 -2.67 -1.71 -4.87
CA LEU A 62 -1.99 -0.47 -5.29
C LEU A 62 -2.61 0.76 -4.64
N PHE A 63 -3.94 0.78 -4.47
CA PHE A 63 -4.65 1.85 -3.79
C PHE A 63 -4.22 1.94 -2.32
N THR A 64 -4.14 0.79 -1.62
CA THR A 64 -3.69 0.74 -0.23
C THR A 64 -2.23 1.20 -0.08
N LEU A 65 -1.36 0.84 -1.03
CA LEU A 65 0.04 1.29 -1.08
C LEU A 65 0.14 2.81 -1.31
N GLY A 66 -0.66 3.34 -2.25
CA GLY A 66 -0.76 4.77 -2.50
C GLY A 66 -1.26 5.53 -1.27
N LEU A 67 -2.29 5.01 -0.59
CA LEU A 67 -2.84 5.60 0.62
C LEU A 67 -1.82 5.59 1.78
N SER A 68 -1.05 4.51 1.96
CA SER A 68 0.04 4.46 2.94
C SER A 68 1.10 5.53 2.66
N SER A 69 1.43 5.73 1.39
CA SER A 69 2.38 6.76 0.98
C SER A 69 1.82 8.17 1.22
N ALA A 70 0.53 8.40 0.95
CA ALA A 70 -0.15 9.66 1.25
C ALA A 70 -0.15 9.97 2.75
N VAL A 71 -0.40 8.97 3.61
CA VAL A 71 -0.32 9.11 5.07
C VAL A 71 1.07 9.57 5.50
N ARG A 72 2.13 9.01 4.90
CA ARG A 72 3.51 9.45 5.17
C ARG A 72 3.80 10.86 4.67
N VAL A 73 3.26 11.26 3.52
CA VAL A 73 3.38 12.64 3.02
C VAL A 73 2.72 13.61 4.00
N VAL A 74 1.50 13.32 4.44
CA VAL A 74 0.76 14.15 5.41
C VAL A 74 1.52 14.23 6.73
N GLU A 75 2.03 13.12 7.24
CA GLU A 75 2.81 13.11 8.46
C GLU A 75 4.10 13.94 8.32
N MET A 76 4.84 13.80 7.21
CA MET A 76 6.05 14.59 6.95
C MET A 76 5.74 16.10 6.86
N LEU A 77 4.60 16.48 6.28
CA LEU A 77 4.12 17.86 6.26
C LEU A 77 3.82 18.38 7.67
N VAL A 78 3.15 17.59 8.51
CA VAL A 78 2.80 17.96 9.90
C VAL A 78 4.05 18.09 10.78
N ILE A 79 5.04 17.21 10.62
CA ILE A 79 6.30 17.23 11.38
C ILE A 79 7.30 18.26 10.82
N GLY A 80 7.06 18.79 9.62
CA GLY A 80 7.96 19.74 8.95
C GLY A 80 9.23 19.11 8.37
N LYS A 81 9.32 17.78 8.32
CA LYS A 81 10.43 17.05 7.66
C LYS A 81 10.22 17.05 6.15
N LYS A 82 11.04 17.83 5.43
CA LYS A 82 10.94 17.97 3.96
C LYS A 82 11.84 17.01 3.17
N GLU A 83 12.69 16.26 3.85
CA GLU A 83 13.61 15.31 3.19
C GLU A 83 12.81 14.27 2.40
N TYR A 84 13.11 14.15 1.11
CA TYR A 84 12.45 13.24 0.15
C TYR A 84 10.93 13.44 -0.02
N LEU A 85 10.35 14.51 0.52
CA LEU A 85 8.90 14.74 0.49
C LEU A 85 8.38 14.85 -0.95
N MET A 86 9.07 15.60 -1.82
CA MET A 86 8.69 15.69 -3.24
C MET A 86 8.71 14.32 -3.94
N LEU A 87 9.75 13.52 -3.70
CA LEU A 87 9.88 12.19 -4.30
C LEU A 87 8.73 11.29 -3.84
N LEU A 88 8.43 11.31 -2.54
CA LEU A 88 7.33 10.54 -1.95
C LEU A 88 5.97 10.99 -2.50
N LEU A 89 5.77 12.30 -2.68
CA LEU A 89 4.55 12.88 -3.23
C LEU A 89 4.36 12.48 -4.69
N PHE A 90 5.40 12.59 -5.52
CA PHE A 90 5.34 12.16 -6.92
C PHE A 90 5.07 10.66 -7.03
N SER A 91 5.76 9.84 -6.24
CA SER A 91 5.53 8.40 -6.18
C SER A 91 4.10 8.06 -5.75
N THR A 92 3.56 8.79 -4.77
CA THR A 92 2.18 8.60 -4.30
C THR A 92 1.17 8.89 -5.42
N ILE A 93 1.31 10.02 -6.11
CA ILE A 93 0.44 10.39 -7.23
C ILE A 93 0.54 9.34 -8.34
N PHE A 94 1.76 8.92 -8.67
CA PHE A 94 1.99 7.90 -9.70
C PHE A 94 1.29 6.57 -9.36
N VAL A 95 1.51 6.04 -8.15
CA VAL A 95 0.91 4.77 -7.70
C VAL A 95 -0.62 4.85 -7.68
N LEU A 96 -1.20 5.97 -7.19
CA LEU A 96 -2.65 6.17 -7.20
C LEU A 96 -3.21 6.28 -8.61
N SER A 97 -2.51 6.96 -9.52
CA SER A 97 -2.93 7.10 -10.91
C SER A 97 -2.92 5.74 -11.63
N VAL A 98 -1.89 4.93 -11.42
CA VAL A 98 -1.79 3.57 -11.97
C VAL A 98 -2.91 2.68 -11.42
N SER A 99 -3.20 2.81 -10.12
CA SER A 99 -4.32 2.08 -9.49
C SER A 99 -5.64 2.40 -10.20
N VAL A 100 -5.99 3.68 -10.36
CA VAL A 100 -7.22 4.11 -11.04
C VAL A 100 -7.24 3.66 -12.51
N TYR A 101 -6.10 3.75 -13.20
CA TYR A 101 -5.98 3.31 -14.60
C TYR A 101 -6.27 1.82 -14.77
N ILE A 102 -5.77 0.96 -13.87
CA ILE A 102 -6.04 -0.48 -13.90
C ILE A 102 -7.53 -0.76 -13.72
N LEU A 103 -8.20 -0.04 -12.82
CA LEU A 103 -9.64 -0.19 -12.61
C LEU A 103 -10.46 0.30 -13.81
N LEU A 104 -10.05 1.40 -14.44
CA LEU A 104 -10.68 1.88 -15.67
C LEU A 104 -10.50 0.91 -16.85
N LEU A 105 -9.33 0.29 -16.97
CA LEU A 105 -9.04 -0.67 -18.05
C LEU A 105 -9.85 -1.96 -17.94
N ASP A 106 -10.30 -2.35 -16.75
CA ASP A 106 -11.21 -3.50 -16.56
C ASP A 106 -12.65 -3.17 -16.98
N TYR A 107 -13.01 -1.88 -16.94
CA TYR A 107 -14.39 -1.40 -17.14
C TYR A 107 -14.71 -1.04 -18.60
N PHE A 108 -13.68 -0.92 -19.45
CA PHE A 108 -13.77 -0.58 -20.88
C PHE A 108 -13.33 -1.75 -21.75
#